data_AF-A0AAV6GLC1-F1
#
_entry.id   AF-A0AAV6GLC1-F1
#
_cell.length_a   1.000
_cell.length_b   1.000
_cell.length_c   1.000
_cell.angle_alpha   90.00
_cell.angle_beta   90.00
_cell.angle_gamma   90.00
#
_symmetry.space_group_name_H-M   'P 1'
#
loop_
_entity.id
_entity.type
_entity.pdbx_description
1 polymer ?
#
loop_
_entity_poly.entity_id
_entity_poly.type
_entity_poly.pdbx_seq_one_letter_code
_entity_poly.pdbx_strand_id
1 'polypeptide(L)'
;MMRVLVLALAIAFVAGQHVNLAPEFSPSKTYVYRYEALLLGGLPVEGLAKAGLKVSSKVLISAEAQNTYLLKLADPEILEYSGVWPKDPFVPATKLTSALASQLLIPIKFEYANVGLLVAYIC
;
A
#
# COMPACT_ATOMS: atom_id res chain seq x y z
N MET A 1 -15.98 -19.39 -44.39
CA MET A 1 -15.06 -20.22 -43.58
C MET A 1 -13.98 -19.39 -42.86
N MET A 2 -13.23 -18.53 -43.56
CA MET A 2 -12.10 -17.75 -43.00
C MET A 2 -12.48 -16.78 -41.86
N ARG A 3 -13.65 -16.12 -41.95
CA ARG A 3 -14.13 -15.19 -40.90
C ARG A 3 -14.40 -15.86 -39.55
N VAL A 4 -14.90 -17.10 -39.54
CA VAL A 4 -15.20 -17.83 -38.30
C VAL A 4 -13.90 -18.30 -37.63
N LEU A 5 -12.91 -18.71 -38.42
CA LEU A 5 -11.58 -19.07 -37.93
C LEU A 5 -10.87 -17.87 -37.30
N VAL A 6 -10.94 -16.70 -37.94
CA VAL A 6 -10.37 -15.45 -37.40
C VAL A 6 -11.08 -15.06 -36.09
N LEU A 7 -12.40 -15.22 -36.01
CA LEU A 7 -13.15 -14.93 -34.78
C LEU A 7 -12.78 -15.90 -33.65
N ALA A 8 -12.68 -17.20 -33.94
CA ALA A 8 -12.28 -18.22 -32.97
C ALA A 8 -10.85 -18.01 -32.47
N LEU A 9 -9.90 -17.64 -33.36
CA LEU A 9 -8.55 -17.28 -32.97
C LEU A 9 -8.52 -16.02 -32.09
N ALA A 10 -9.30 -14.99 -32.42
CA ALA A 10 -9.36 -13.78 -31.62
C ALA A 10 -9.91 -14.04 -30.21
N ILE A 11 -10.96 -14.87 -30.09
CA ILE A 11 -11.53 -15.26 -28.79
C ILE A 11 -10.54 -16.10 -27.98
N ALA A 12 -9.87 -17.08 -28.61
CA ALA A 12 -8.84 -17.89 -27.95
C ALA A 12 -7.62 -17.06 -27.52
N PHE A 13 -7.22 -16.07 -28.31
CA PHE A 13 -6.12 -15.17 -27.98
C PHE A 13 -6.46 -14.28 -26.77
N VAL A 14 -7.66 -13.67 -26.75
CA VAL A 14 -8.13 -12.86 -25.62
C VAL A 14 -8.30 -13.71 -24.36
N ALA A 15 -8.81 -14.94 -24.48
CA ALA A 15 -8.95 -15.87 -23.35
C ALA A 15 -7.59 -16.40 -22.83
N GLY A 16 -6.55 -16.42 -23.68
CA GLY A 16 -5.19 -16.81 -23.32
C GLY A 16 -4.37 -15.70 -22.65
N GLN A 17 -4.84 -14.45 -22.66
CA GLN A 17 -4.19 -13.35 -21.95
C GLN A 17 -4.54 -13.41 -20.46
N HIS A 18 -3.98 -14.38 -19.74
CA HIS A 18 -3.98 -14.36 -18.29
C HIS A 18 -3.04 -13.24 -17.84
N VAL A 19 -3.58 -12.05 -17.61
CA VAL A 19 -2.81 -10.92 -17.09
C VAL A 19 -2.32 -11.32 -15.70
N ASN A 20 -1.02 -11.57 -15.56
CA ASN A 20 -0.44 -11.76 -14.25
C ASN A 20 -0.48 -10.42 -13.52
N LEU A 21 -1.45 -10.27 -12.63
CA LEU A 21 -1.65 -9.08 -11.81
C LEU A 21 -0.67 -9.03 -10.63
N ALA A 22 0.19 -10.02 -10.47
CA ALA A 22 1.17 -10.02 -9.40
C ALA A 22 2.21 -8.91 -9.63
N PRO A 23 2.49 -8.08 -8.60
CA PRO A 23 3.58 -7.12 -8.68
C PRO A 23 4.91 -7.87 -8.80
N GLU A 24 5.66 -7.53 -9.83
CA GLU A 24 6.96 -8.13 -10.11
C GLU A 24 8.07 -7.27 -9.48
N PHE A 25 8.67 -7.77 -8.40
CA PHE A 25 9.81 -7.14 -7.75
C PHE A 25 11.09 -7.89 -8.07
N SER A 26 12.04 -7.21 -8.72
CA SER A 26 13.35 -7.80 -9.03
C SER A 26 14.21 -7.97 -7.78
N PRO A 27 14.91 -9.11 -7.59
CA PRO A 27 15.80 -9.35 -6.44
C PRO A 27 16.94 -8.33 -6.27
N SER A 28 17.34 -7.62 -7.32
CA SER A 28 18.41 -6.62 -7.28
C SER A 28 17.91 -5.19 -7.09
N LYS A 29 16.60 -5.00 -6.87
CA LYS A 29 15.98 -3.67 -6.76
C LYS A 29 15.22 -3.50 -5.46
N THR A 30 15.27 -2.28 -4.94
CA THR A 30 14.37 -1.79 -3.90
C THR A 30 13.47 -0.74 -4.51
N TYR A 31 12.17 -0.94 -4.38
CA TYR A 31 11.14 -0.06 -4.88
C TYR A 31 10.70 0.84 -3.74
N VAL A 32 10.66 2.16 -3.99
CA VAL A 32 10.35 3.15 -2.97
C VAL A 32 9.04 3.83 -3.35
N TYR A 33 8.03 3.67 -2.50
CA TYR A 33 6.71 4.27 -2.67
C TYR A 33 6.48 5.33 -1.60
N ARG A 34 5.77 6.41 -1.95
CA ARG A 34 5.21 7.31 -0.94
C ARG A 34 3.88 6.72 -0.49
N TYR A 35 3.70 6.57 0.82
CA TYR A 35 2.46 6.09 1.42
C TYR A 35 1.88 7.15 2.34
N GLU A 36 0.58 7.42 2.18
CA GLU A 36 -0.20 8.25 3.08
C GLU A 36 -1.48 7.53 3.45
N ALA A 37 -1.75 7.43 4.75
CA ALA A 37 -3.00 6.92 5.29
C ALA A 37 -3.67 7.99 6.15
N LEU A 38 -4.99 8.12 6.03
CA LEU A 38 -5.78 9.09 6.77
C LEU A 38 -6.96 8.40 7.43
N LEU A 39 -7.04 8.51 8.76
CA LEU A 39 -8.15 8.05 9.57
C LEU A 39 -8.81 9.28 10.22
N LEU A 40 -10.09 9.51 9.92
CA LEU A 40 -10.87 10.59 10.51
C LEU A 40 -12.11 10.04 11.20
N GLY A 41 -12.34 10.48 12.43
CA GLY A 41 -13.58 10.30 13.18
C GLY A 41 -14.35 11.61 13.29
N GLY A 42 -15.68 11.51 13.31
CA GLY A 42 -16.58 12.65 13.41
C GLY A 42 -17.87 12.42 12.61
N LEU A 43 -18.78 13.38 12.66
CA LEU A 43 -20.01 13.31 11.89
C LEU A 43 -19.72 13.42 10.38
N PRO A 44 -20.45 12.69 9.52
CA PRO A 44 -20.28 12.75 8.07
C PRO A 44 -20.99 13.98 7.47
N VAL A 45 -20.77 15.14 8.08
CA VAL A 45 -21.34 16.43 7.66
C VAL A 45 -20.20 17.39 7.38
N GLU A 46 -20.27 18.07 6.24
CA GLU A 46 -19.28 19.05 5.85
C GLU A 46 -19.24 20.24 6.82
N GLY A 47 -18.05 20.78 7.08
CA GLY A 47 -17.90 21.95 7.95
C GLY A 47 -17.98 21.65 9.45
N LEU A 48 -18.22 20.40 9.85
CA LEU A 48 -18.12 20.00 11.25
C LEU A 48 -16.70 19.59 11.63
N ALA A 49 -16.42 19.71 12.93
CA ALA A 49 -15.17 19.29 13.50
C ALA A 49 -15.00 17.76 13.38
N LYS A 50 -13.78 17.35 13.01
CA LYS A 50 -13.31 15.96 12.98
C LYS A 50 -12.03 15.86 13.79
N ALA A 51 -11.77 14.66 14.28
CA ALA A 51 -10.52 14.31 14.91
C ALA A 51 -9.91 13.12 14.15
N GLY A 52 -8.60 13.02 14.09
CA GLY A 52 -8.00 11.90 13.37
C GLY A 52 -6.49 11.87 13.32
N LEU A 53 -6.00 10.93 12.53
CA LEU A 53 -4.60 10.61 12.36
C LEU A 53 -4.27 10.56 10.87
N LYS A 54 -3.14 11.16 10.49
CA LYS A 54 -2.49 10.91 9.21
C LYS A 54 -1.16 10.20 9.48
N VAL A 55 -0.88 9.15 8.73
CA VAL A 55 0.43 8.51 8.69
C VAL A 55 1.05 8.77 7.33
N SER A 56 2.27 9.29 7.31
CA SER A 56 3.05 9.53 6.12
C SER A 56 4.37 8.77 6.22
N SER A 57 4.76 8.03 5.20
CA SER A 57 6.04 7.32 5.19
C SER A 57 6.47 6.96 3.78
N LYS A 58 7.75 6.63 3.61
CA LYS A 58 8.20 5.89 2.44
C LYS A 58 8.07 4.40 2.73
N VAL A 59 7.51 3.65 1.80
CA VAL A 59 7.45 2.19 1.85
C VAL A 59 8.50 1.64 0.90
N LEU A 60 9.47 0.90 1.43
CA LEU A 60 10.52 0.23 0.68
C LEU A 60 10.14 -1.23 0.53
N ILE A 61 10.05 -1.71 -0.71
CA ILE A 61 9.77 -3.12 -1.01
C ILE A 61 10.94 -3.72 -1.78
N SER A 62 11.44 -4.86 -1.33
CA SER A 62 12.49 -5.63 -2.02
C SER A 62 12.13 -7.11 -2.03
N ALA A 63 12.53 -7.82 -3.09
CA ALA A 63 12.42 -9.27 -3.12
C ALA A 63 13.54 -9.93 -2.31
N GLU A 64 13.17 -10.89 -1.47
CA GLU A 64 14.10 -11.70 -0.66
C GLU A 64 14.28 -13.10 -1.27
N ALA A 65 13.19 -13.71 -1.75
CA ALA A 65 13.18 -14.99 -2.44
C ALA A 65 12.01 -15.04 -3.45
N GLN A 66 11.82 -16.18 -4.11
CA GLN A 66 10.69 -16.35 -5.03
C GLN A 66 9.36 -16.15 -4.27
N ASN A 67 8.56 -15.18 -4.71
CA ASN A 67 7.29 -14.78 -4.10
C ASN A 67 7.38 -14.25 -2.66
N THR A 68 8.58 -14.04 -2.12
CA THR A 68 8.79 -13.55 -0.76
C THR A 68 9.45 -12.18 -0.81
N TYR A 69 8.83 -11.22 -0.12
CA TYR A 69 9.21 -9.81 -0.17
C TYR A 69 9.35 -9.25 1.23
N LEU A 70 10.15 -8.20 1.34
CA LEU A 70 10.36 -7.45 2.57
C LEU A 70 9.85 -6.04 2.37
N LEU A 71 9.01 -5.58 3.28
CA LEU A 71 8.50 -4.22 3.39
C LEU A 71 9.15 -3.52 4.58
N LYS A 72 9.66 -2.31 4.36
CA LYS A 72 10.16 -1.44 5.44
C LYS A 72 9.56 -0.05 5.31
N LEU A 73 9.19 0.54 6.43
CA LEU A 73 8.89 1.97 6.49
C LEU A 73 10.20 2.74 6.64
N ALA A 74 10.35 3.84 5.91
CA ALA A 74 11.39 4.83 6.15
C ALA A 74 10.77 6.18 6.44
N ASP A 75 11.39 6.88 7.39
CA ASP A 75 10.98 8.19 7.86
C ASP A 75 9.46 8.26 8.20
N PRO A 76 8.88 7.31 8.96
CA PRO A 76 7.46 7.36 9.28
C PRO A 76 7.15 8.56 10.18
N GLU A 77 6.10 9.29 9.83
CA GLU A 77 5.59 10.44 10.56
C GLU A 77 4.10 10.26 10.83
N ILE A 78 3.71 10.48 12.09
CA ILE A 78 2.31 10.53 12.50
C ILE A 78 1.92 11.99 12.73
N LEU A 79 0.80 12.39 12.13
CA LEU A 79 0.20 13.71 12.33
C LEU A 79 -1.20 13.56 12.90
N GLU A 80 -1.56 14.46 13.80
CA GLU A 80 -2.89 14.57 14.38
C GLU A 80 -3.71 15.62 13.64
N TYR A 81 -5.01 15.37 13.59
CA TYR A 81 -6.00 16.29 13.06
C TYR A 81 -7.04 16.58 14.13
N SER A 82 -7.35 17.85 14.36
CA SER A 82 -8.45 18.27 15.23
C SER A 82 -8.97 19.61 14.75
N GLY A 83 -10.15 19.61 14.11
CA GLY A 83 -10.71 20.83 13.53
C GLY A 83 -11.75 20.60 12.45
N VAL A 84 -12.16 21.66 11.79
CA VAL A 84 -13.14 21.66 10.70
C VAL A 84 -12.53 21.06 9.43
N TRP A 85 -12.96 19.87 9.04
CA TRP A 85 -12.46 19.19 7.84
C TRP A 85 -13.00 19.83 6.54
N PRO A 86 -12.17 20.03 5.49
CA PRO A 86 -10.73 19.80 5.35
C PRO A 86 -9.88 21.08 5.54
N LYS A 87 -10.35 22.05 6.34
CA LYS A 87 -9.78 23.41 6.40
C LYS A 87 -8.59 23.51 7.33
N ASP A 88 -8.69 22.90 8.51
CA ASP A 88 -7.66 23.02 9.53
C ASP A 88 -6.42 22.19 9.19
N PRO A 89 -5.22 22.56 9.67
CA PRO A 89 -4.00 21.86 9.33
C PRO A 89 -3.81 20.58 10.16
N PHE A 90 -3.01 19.66 9.62
CA PHE A 90 -2.44 18.56 10.42
C PHE A 90 -1.26 19.07 11.26
N VAL A 91 -1.12 18.54 12.46
CA VAL A 91 -0.04 18.88 13.39
C VAL A 91 0.82 17.63 13.65
N PRO A 92 2.16 17.70 13.54
CA PRO A 92 3.02 16.55 13.82
C PRO A 92 2.89 16.03 15.26
N ALA A 93 2.60 14.74 15.39
CA ALA A 93 2.49 14.03 16.66
C ALA A 93 3.85 13.38 17.02
N THR A 94 4.86 14.22 17.25
CA THR A 94 6.26 13.78 17.43
C THR A 94 6.45 12.81 18.59
N LYS A 95 5.73 13.02 19.71
CA LYS A 95 5.76 12.12 20.87
C LYS A 95 5.22 10.73 20.54
N LEU A 96 4.08 10.66 19.84
CA LEU A 96 3.47 9.40 19.43
C LEU A 96 4.32 8.68 18.37
N THR A 97 4.82 9.43 17.39
CA THR A 97 5.75 8.92 16.38
C THR A 97 6.98 8.30 17.04
N SER A 98 7.57 8.98 18.02
CA SER A 98 8.74 8.46 18.76
C SER A 98 8.40 7.24 19.60
N ALA A 99 7.25 7.24 20.27
CA ALA A 99 6.80 6.12 21.09
C ALA A 99 6.53 4.84 20.28
N LEU A 100 6.14 5.00 19.01
CA LEU A 100 5.86 3.89 18.10
C LEU A 100 7.01 3.58 17.13
N ALA A 101 8.12 4.32 17.20
CA ALA A 101 9.19 4.23 16.21
C ALA A 101 9.78 2.81 16.13
N SER A 102 9.98 2.17 17.28
CA SER A 102 10.53 0.82 17.31
C SER A 102 9.61 -0.23 16.69
N GLN A 103 8.28 -0.02 16.71
CA GLN A 103 7.30 -0.90 16.06
C GLN A 103 7.12 -0.58 14.57
N LEU A 104 7.12 0.71 14.20
CA LEU A 104 6.94 1.16 12.82
C LEU A 104 8.13 0.81 11.93
N LEU A 105 9.34 0.76 12.49
CA LEU A 105 10.55 0.42 11.76
C LEU A 105 10.82 -1.08 11.66
N ILE A 106 9.98 -1.93 12.28
CA ILE A 106 10.13 -3.38 12.15
C ILE A 106 9.75 -3.78 10.72
N PRO A 107 10.66 -4.46 9.99
CA PRO A 107 10.34 -4.95 8.66
C PRO A 107 9.19 -5.95 8.69
N ILE A 108 8.37 -5.94 7.65
CA ILE A 108 7.31 -6.92 7.44
C ILE A 108 7.73 -7.81 6.28
N LYS A 109 7.84 -9.10 6.52
CA LYS A 109 8.01 -10.09 5.45
C LYS A 109 6.65 -10.58 5.01
N PHE A 110 6.46 -10.68 3.70
CA PHE A 110 5.20 -11.13 3.14
C PHE A 110 5.39 -11.98 1.89
N GLU A 111 4.46 -12.91 1.70
CA GLU A 111 4.39 -13.80 0.55
C GLU A 111 3.24 -13.36 -0.37
N TYR A 112 3.55 -13.17 -1.65
CA TYR A 112 2.56 -12.75 -2.64
C TYR A 112 2.69 -13.60 -3.91
N ALA A 113 1.58 -14.24 -4.31
CA ALA A 113 1.53 -15.06 -5.52
C ALA A 113 0.16 -14.96 -6.20
N ASN A 114 0.15 -14.79 -7.52
CA ASN A 114 -0.94 -14.91 -8.52
C ASN A 114 -2.32 -14.29 -8.22
N VAL A 115 -2.89 -14.51 -7.04
CA VAL A 115 -4.26 -14.18 -6.64
C VAL A 115 -4.31 -13.26 -5.41
N GLY A 116 -3.18 -13.00 -4.74
CA GLY A 116 -3.12 -12.03 -3.65
C GLY A 116 -2.02 -12.28 -2.63
N LEU A 117 -2.14 -11.56 -1.51
CA LEU A 117 -1.30 -11.74 -0.32
C LEU A 117 -1.64 -13.07 0.36
N LEU A 118 -0.65 -13.94 0.53
CA LEU A 118 -0.83 -15.24 1.18
C LEU A 118 -0.62 -15.13 2.68
N VAL A 119 0.51 -14.55 3.09
CA VAL A 119 0.93 -14.46 4.48
C VAL A 119 1.75 -13.18 4.66
N ALA A 120 1.59 -12.50 5.80
CA ALA A 120 2.43 -11.40 6.23
C ALA A 120 2.76 -11.55 7.72
N TYR A 121 4.01 -11.29 8.09
CA TYR A 121 4.48 -11.37 9.46
C TYR A 121 5.54 -10.30 9.72
N ILE A 122 5.54 -9.83 10.96
CA ILE A 122 6.54 -8.90 11.48
C ILE A 122 7.84 -9.70 11.73
N CYS A 123 8.97 -9.19 11.26
CA CYS A 123 10.28 -9.82 11.40
C CYS A 123 10.89 -9.66 12.81
#